data_AF-A0A8X6HPV8-F1
#
_entry.id   AF-A0A8X6HPV8-F1
#
_cell.length_a   1.000
_cell.length_b   1.000
_cell.length_c   1.000
_cell.angle_alpha   90.00
_cell.angle_beta   90.00
_cell.angle_gamma   90.00
#
_symmetry.space_group_name_H-M   'P 1'
#
loop_
_entity.id
_entity.type
_entity.pdbx_description
1 polymer ?
#
loop_
_entity_poly.entity_id
_entity_poly.type
_entity_poly.pdbx_seq_one_letter_code
_entity_poly.pdbx_strand_id
1 'polypeptide(L)'
;MFSECHISLNDRQISSESNYAYKAYIQSTLFHSEASQKNFLRAGLFYKDTVEEFDDTDLTATGKNLGLKERLDHVKEGKIFDMCGILHTDLGTQPRLLISGTTIRVRLLKAKDEFTLLAKSGNYRLQIENISLFIRKCDVSSSILVGHEKVLEQSLVQMPFTRIETKTFTLSSGLKSVIIPNAVNGILPSQMILGLVSNSAFNGDFQKILSISRIII
;
A
#
# COMPACT_ATOMS: atom_id res chain seq x y z
N MET A 1 5.88 2.48 -5.60
CA MET A 1 6.30 3.90 -5.69
C MET A 1 6.65 4.52 -4.34
N PHE A 2 5.81 4.41 -3.31
CA PHE A 2 6.10 4.97 -1.98
C PHE A 2 6.52 3.86 -1.00
N SER A 3 7.58 4.10 -0.24
CA SER A 3 8.04 3.19 0.83
C SER A 3 7.26 3.40 2.11
N GLU A 4 6.89 4.66 2.40
CA GLU A 4 6.14 5.02 3.59
C GLU A 4 4.93 5.90 3.29
N CYS A 5 3.90 5.76 4.14
CA CYS A 5 2.72 6.61 4.13
C CYS A 5 2.31 6.92 5.58
N HIS A 6 2.13 8.20 5.87
CA HIS A 6 1.75 8.68 7.20
C HIS A 6 0.57 9.62 7.07
N ILE A 7 -0.44 9.41 7.90
CA ILE A 7 -1.63 10.28 7.95
C ILE A 7 -1.75 10.87 9.35
N SER A 8 -1.97 12.18 9.37
CA SER A 8 -2.36 12.91 10.58
C SER A 8 -3.68 13.65 10.38
N LEU A 9 -4.51 13.65 11.42
CA LEU A 9 -5.73 14.44 11.51
C LEU A 9 -5.56 15.45 12.64
N ASN A 10 -5.75 16.74 12.37
CA ASN A 10 -5.59 17.82 13.35
C ASN A 10 -4.26 17.71 14.12
N ASP A 11 -3.17 17.54 13.38
CA ASP A 11 -1.79 17.36 13.86
C ASP A 11 -1.53 16.13 14.74
N ARG A 12 -2.53 15.26 14.94
CA ARG A 12 -2.35 13.94 15.56
C ARG A 12 -2.14 12.88 14.49
N GLN A 13 -0.99 12.22 14.55
CA GLN A 13 -0.72 11.08 13.68
C GLN A 13 -1.65 9.91 14.02
N ILE A 14 -2.42 9.45 13.03
CA ILE A 14 -3.38 8.34 13.18
C ILE A 14 -2.87 7.03 12.56
N SER A 15 -2.01 7.12 11.54
CA SER A 15 -1.45 5.98 10.84
C SER A 15 0.00 6.29 10.44
N SER A 16 0.85 5.27 10.59
CA SER A 16 2.29 5.31 10.35
C SER A 16 2.70 4.00 9.71
N GLU A 17 2.88 3.98 8.39
CA GLU A 17 3.23 2.78 7.65
C GLU A 17 4.65 2.92 7.11
N SER A 18 5.61 2.24 7.73
CA SER A 18 7.01 2.21 7.28
C SER A 18 7.27 1.22 6.14
N ASN A 19 6.40 0.21 5.98
CA ASN A 19 6.47 -0.80 4.91
C ASN A 19 5.27 -0.68 3.97
N TYR A 20 4.91 0.56 3.64
CA TYR A 20 3.70 0.88 2.87
C TYR A 20 3.68 0.21 1.50
N ALA A 21 4.83 0.10 0.82
CA ALA A 21 4.90 -0.58 -0.48
C ALA A 21 4.39 -2.02 -0.42
N TYR A 22 4.83 -2.79 0.58
CA TYR A 22 4.39 -4.16 0.79
C TYR A 22 2.92 -4.23 1.20
N LYS A 23 2.50 -3.36 2.13
CA LYS A 23 1.09 -3.25 2.53
C LYS A 23 0.17 -2.99 1.34
N ALA A 24 0.51 -2.01 0.51
CA ALA A 24 -0.25 -1.66 -0.69
C ALA A 24 -0.31 -2.85 -1.66
N TYR A 25 0.82 -3.48 -1.97
CA TYR A 25 0.85 -4.63 -2.87
C TYR A 25 0.00 -5.80 -2.36
N ILE A 26 0.14 -6.16 -1.08
CA ILE A 26 -0.64 -7.23 -0.44
C ILE A 26 -2.13 -6.88 -0.43
N GLN A 27 -2.48 -5.63 -0.12
CA GLN A 27 -3.86 -5.17 -0.15
C GLN A 27 -4.47 -5.26 -1.54
N SER A 28 -3.81 -4.69 -2.55
CA SER A 28 -4.23 -4.77 -3.96
C SER A 28 -4.42 -6.23 -4.41
N THR A 29 -3.54 -7.13 -3.98
CA THR A 29 -3.54 -8.54 -4.42
C THR A 29 -4.56 -9.42 -3.69
N LEU A 30 -4.76 -9.24 -2.39
CA LEU A 30 -5.55 -10.17 -1.56
C LEU A 30 -6.92 -9.63 -1.12
N PHE A 31 -7.07 -8.30 -1.02
CA PHE A 31 -8.26 -7.68 -0.43
C PHE A 31 -9.17 -7.03 -1.48
N HIS A 32 -8.75 -7.02 -2.75
CA HIS A 32 -9.58 -6.56 -3.86
C HIS A 32 -10.05 -7.75 -4.70
N SER A 33 -11.27 -7.64 -5.24
CA SER A 33 -11.80 -8.62 -6.19
C SER A 33 -11.00 -8.61 -7.49
N GLU A 34 -11.01 -9.72 -8.23
CA GLU A 34 -10.37 -9.80 -9.54
C GLU A 34 -10.88 -8.73 -10.51
N ALA A 35 -12.17 -8.41 -10.46
CA ALA A 35 -12.77 -7.33 -11.23
C ALA A 35 -12.16 -5.96 -10.88
N SER A 36 -11.90 -5.70 -9.60
CA SER A 36 -11.25 -4.47 -9.13
C SER A 36 -9.79 -4.39 -9.61
N GLN A 37 -9.07 -5.52 -9.50
CA GLN A 37 -7.69 -5.67 -9.96
C GLN A 37 -7.54 -5.43 -11.47
N LYS A 38 -8.51 -5.90 -12.26
CA LYS A 38 -8.54 -5.73 -13.72
C LYS A 38 -9.14 -4.40 -14.18
N ASN A 39 -9.67 -3.58 -13.27
CA ASN A 39 -10.32 -2.32 -13.60
C ASN A 39 -9.60 -1.15 -12.91
N PHE A 40 -10.18 -0.54 -11.86
CA PHE A 40 -9.65 0.70 -11.31
C PHE A 40 -8.23 0.58 -10.73
N LEU A 41 -7.80 -0.61 -10.27
CA LEU A 41 -6.41 -0.78 -9.81
C LEU A 41 -5.39 -0.67 -10.94
N ARG A 42 -5.77 -0.97 -12.20
CA ARG A 42 -4.89 -0.76 -13.36
C ARG A 42 -4.60 0.72 -13.61
N ALA A 43 -5.51 1.62 -13.24
CA ALA A 43 -5.25 3.06 -13.30
C ALA A 43 -4.07 3.48 -12.39
N GLY A 44 -3.79 2.70 -11.34
CA GLY A 44 -2.62 2.85 -10.47
C GLY A 44 -1.40 2.02 -10.92
N LEU A 45 -1.39 1.52 -12.15
CA LEU A 45 -0.40 0.57 -12.70
C LEU A 45 -0.28 -0.75 -11.91
N PHE A 46 -1.33 -1.16 -11.20
CA PHE A 46 -1.37 -2.50 -10.65
C PHE A 46 -1.72 -3.52 -11.74
N TYR A 47 -0.74 -4.35 -12.08
CA TYR A 47 -0.92 -5.56 -12.87
C TYR A 47 -0.49 -6.71 -11.99
N LYS A 48 -1.31 -7.77 -11.90
CA LYS A 48 -0.95 -8.93 -11.09
C LYS A 48 0.12 -9.74 -11.81
N ASP A 49 1.16 -10.12 -11.09
CA ASP A 49 2.22 -10.98 -11.63
C ASP A 49 1.69 -12.39 -11.96
N THR A 50 2.36 -13.03 -12.93
CA THR A 50 2.03 -14.41 -13.31
C THR A 50 2.34 -15.36 -12.15
N VAL A 51 1.42 -16.28 -11.86
CA VAL A 51 1.58 -17.28 -10.81
C VAL A 51 2.83 -18.14 -11.09
N GLU A 52 3.63 -18.42 -10.07
CA GLU A 52 4.90 -19.17 -10.14
C GLU A 52 6.05 -18.49 -10.90
N GLU A 53 5.78 -17.39 -11.60
CA GLU A 53 6.77 -16.68 -12.41
C GLU A 53 7.04 -15.26 -11.85
N PHE A 54 6.75 -15.05 -10.56
CA PHE A 54 6.99 -13.77 -9.87
C PHE A 54 8.45 -13.35 -9.88
N ASP A 55 9.36 -14.32 -9.81
CA ASP A 55 10.81 -14.12 -9.84
C ASP A 55 11.37 -13.92 -11.25
N ASP A 56 10.53 -14.12 -12.28
CA ASP A 56 10.95 -13.89 -13.65
C ASP A 56 11.01 -12.39 -13.95
N THR A 57 12.24 -11.89 -13.98
CA THR A 57 12.60 -10.51 -14.28
C THR A 57 13.08 -10.33 -15.73
N ASP A 58 12.88 -11.33 -16.59
CA ASP A 58 13.18 -11.21 -18.01
C ASP A 58 12.22 -10.22 -18.69
N LEU A 59 12.78 -9.08 -19.10
CA LEU A 59 12.05 -8.00 -19.75
C LEU A 59 11.90 -8.21 -21.26
N THR A 60 12.43 -9.30 -21.81
CA THR A 60 12.35 -9.62 -23.24
C THR A 60 11.04 -10.35 -23.59
N ALA A 61 10.84 -10.65 -24.87
CA ALA A 61 9.68 -11.40 -25.34
C ALA A 61 9.54 -12.78 -24.66
N THR A 62 10.63 -13.38 -24.19
CA THR A 62 10.63 -14.69 -23.53
C THR A 62 10.25 -14.67 -22.05
N GLY A 63 10.17 -13.50 -21.42
CA GLY A 63 9.76 -13.40 -20.03
C GLY A 63 8.34 -13.94 -19.79
N LYS A 64 8.12 -14.53 -18.62
CA LYS A 64 6.88 -15.22 -18.27
C LYS A 64 6.02 -14.42 -17.30
N ASN A 65 6.60 -13.44 -16.61
CA ASN A 65 5.85 -12.49 -15.80
C ASN A 65 5.14 -11.45 -16.69
N LEU A 66 3.90 -11.74 -17.06
CA LEU A 66 3.09 -10.89 -17.94
C LEU A 66 2.74 -9.56 -17.24
N GLY A 67 2.49 -9.59 -15.92
CA GLY A 67 2.22 -8.39 -15.14
C GLY A 67 3.39 -7.41 -15.14
N LEU A 68 4.62 -7.91 -15.06
CA LEU A 68 5.83 -7.10 -15.18
C LEU A 68 5.96 -6.45 -16.56
N LYS A 69 5.68 -7.20 -17.63
CA LYS A 69 5.74 -6.68 -19.01
C LYS A 69 4.76 -5.54 -19.23
N GLU A 70 3.51 -5.70 -18.81
CA GLU A 70 2.48 -4.65 -18.92
C GLU A 70 2.92 -3.37 -18.21
N ARG A 71 3.45 -3.48 -16.97
CA ARG A 71 3.99 -2.33 -16.22
C ARG A 71 5.16 -1.68 -16.96
N LEU A 72 6.08 -2.48 -17.51
CA LEU A 72 7.22 -1.96 -18.25
C LEU A 72 6.78 -1.24 -19.52
N ASP A 73 5.80 -1.76 -20.25
CA ASP A 73 5.33 -1.17 -21.49
C ASP A 73 4.78 0.26 -21.31
N HIS A 74 4.21 0.55 -20.14
CA HIS A 74 3.78 1.90 -19.77
C HIS A 74 4.94 2.86 -19.46
N VAL A 75 6.10 2.36 -19.01
CA VAL A 75 7.20 3.15 -18.46
C VAL A 75 8.45 3.18 -19.36
N LYS A 76 8.54 2.26 -20.33
CA LYS A 76 9.69 2.14 -21.23
C LYS A 76 9.95 3.44 -21.99
N GLU A 77 11.20 3.61 -22.39
CA GLU A 77 11.68 4.76 -23.18
C GLU A 77 11.59 6.12 -22.45
N GLY A 78 11.40 6.12 -21.11
CA GLY A 78 11.37 7.35 -20.32
C GLY A 78 10.12 8.20 -20.53
N LYS A 79 9.01 7.55 -20.93
CA LYS A 79 7.73 8.22 -21.14
C LYS A 79 7.20 8.79 -19.82
N ILE A 80 6.66 10.00 -19.90
CA ILE A 80 5.81 10.54 -18.84
C ILE A 80 4.49 9.79 -18.91
N PHE A 81 4.03 9.27 -17.78
CA PHE A 81 2.76 8.58 -17.65
C PHE A 81 2.03 9.10 -16.42
N ASP A 82 0.70 9.08 -16.49
CA ASP A 82 -0.16 9.41 -15.37
C ASP A 82 -0.62 8.13 -14.68
N MET A 83 -0.72 8.18 -13.35
CA MET A 83 -1.36 7.15 -12.55
C MET A 83 -2.35 7.74 -11.56
N CYS A 84 -3.46 7.05 -11.37
CA CYS A 84 -4.48 7.39 -10.41
C CYS A 84 -4.85 6.14 -9.61
N GLY A 85 -4.64 6.19 -8.30
CA GLY A 85 -4.88 5.06 -7.42
C GLY A 85 -5.36 5.51 -6.04
N ILE A 86 -5.89 4.55 -5.29
CA ILE A 86 -6.26 4.77 -3.90
C ILE A 86 -5.01 4.74 -3.01
N LEU A 87 -5.02 5.54 -1.94
CA LEU A 87 -4.03 5.41 -0.87
C LEU A 87 -4.48 4.29 0.08
N HIS A 88 -3.66 3.25 0.17
CA HIS A 88 -3.86 2.03 0.95
C HIS A 88 -3.68 2.27 2.45
N THR A 89 -4.60 3.06 3.01
CA THR A 89 -4.53 3.58 4.37
C THR A 89 -5.72 3.09 5.17
N ASP A 90 -5.54 2.83 6.46
CA ASP A 90 -6.59 2.25 7.30
C ASP A 90 -7.83 3.16 7.38
N LEU A 91 -7.59 4.48 7.45
CA LEU A 91 -8.66 5.49 7.41
C LEU A 91 -9.42 5.50 6.07
N GLY A 92 -8.75 5.14 4.97
CA GLY A 92 -9.39 5.06 3.65
C GLY A 92 -10.35 3.87 3.48
N THR A 93 -10.34 2.92 4.42
CA THR A 93 -11.21 1.73 4.36
C THR A 93 -12.56 1.90 5.06
N GLN A 94 -12.71 2.91 5.92
CA GLN A 94 -13.97 3.13 6.64
C GLN A 94 -14.93 4.02 5.83
N PRO A 95 -16.25 3.75 5.86
CA PRO A 95 -17.22 4.39 4.96
C PRO A 95 -17.70 5.79 5.40
N ARG A 96 -17.39 6.25 6.62
CA ARG A 96 -17.84 7.52 7.17
C ARG A 96 -16.96 8.66 6.65
N LEU A 97 -17.59 9.80 6.35
CA LEU A 97 -16.86 11.01 6.01
C LEU A 97 -16.24 11.63 7.26
N LEU A 98 -15.09 12.27 7.08
CA LEU A 98 -14.49 13.10 8.12
C LEU A 98 -15.37 14.33 8.38
N ILE A 99 -15.37 14.79 9.63
CA ILE A 99 -16.15 15.96 10.04
C ILE A 99 -15.52 17.24 9.48
N SER A 100 -16.38 18.21 9.16
CA SER A 100 -15.96 19.54 8.73
C SER A 100 -14.95 20.15 9.71
N GLY A 101 -13.97 20.88 9.18
CA GLY A 101 -12.88 21.45 9.98
C GLY A 101 -11.75 20.48 10.34
N THR A 102 -11.83 19.19 9.94
CA THR A 102 -10.70 18.26 10.11
C THR A 102 -9.58 18.57 9.11
N THR A 103 -8.41 18.96 9.62
CA THR A 103 -7.20 19.12 8.81
C THR A 103 -6.57 17.76 8.56
N ILE A 104 -6.35 17.42 7.28
CA ILE A 104 -5.74 16.15 6.87
C ILE A 104 -4.32 16.44 6.37
N ARG A 105 -3.33 15.76 6.95
CA ARG A 105 -1.94 15.80 6.47
C ARG A 105 -1.54 14.42 6.01
N VAL A 106 -1.20 14.28 4.74
CA VAL A 106 -0.66 13.06 4.14
C VAL A 106 0.81 13.28 3.84
N ARG A 107 1.69 12.45 4.42
CA ARG A 107 3.12 12.43 4.11
C ARG A 107 3.47 11.12 3.43
N LEU A 108 3.98 11.21 2.22
CA LEU A 108 4.44 10.07 1.42
C LEU A 108 5.96 10.13 1.30
N LEU A 109 6.64 9.03 1.59
CA LEU A 109 8.07 8.90 1.32
C LEU A 109 8.25 8.09 0.04
N LYS A 110 8.96 8.64 -0.95
CA LYS A 110 9.28 7.94 -2.19
C LYS A 110 10.19 6.75 -1.87
N ALA A 111 9.85 5.59 -2.41
CA ALA A 111 10.74 4.44 -2.37
C ALA A 111 11.97 4.71 -3.25
N LYS A 112 13.03 3.95 -2.98
CA LYS A 112 14.20 3.89 -3.84
C LYS A 112 13.81 3.50 -5.28
N ASP A 113 14.54 4.01 -6.26
CA ASP A 113 14.24 3.79 -7.67
C ASP A 113 14.37 2.32 -8.03
N GLU A 114 15.37 1.65 -7.45
CA GLU A 114 15.62 0.23 -7.54
C GLU A 114 14.37 -0.56 -7.16
N PHE A 115 13.83 -0.32 -5.97
CA PHE A 115 12.64 -1.00 -5.49
C PHE A 115 11.40 -0.77 -6.37
N THR A 116 11.25 0.42 -6.96
CA THR A 116 10.02 0.77 -7.68
C THR A 116 9.94 0.18 -9.08
N LEU A 117 11.08 0.05 -9.79
CA LEU A 117 11.12 -0.32 -11.20
C LEU A 117 11.47 -1.79 -11.46
N LEU A 118 11.84 -2.56 -10.43
CA LEU A 118 12.24 -3.97 -10.54
C LEU A 118 13.29 -4.20 -11.66
N ALA A 119 14.19 -3.23 -11.87
CA ALA A 119 15.09 -3.20 -13.00
C ALA A 119 16.41 -3.97 -12.74
N LYS A 120 16.71 -4.95 -13.59
CA LYS A 120 17.83 -5.90 -13.44
C LYS A 120 19.24 -5.29 -13.59
N SER A 121 19.37 -4.21 -14.36
CA SER A 121 20.65 -3.50 -14.58
C SER A 121 20.43 -2.20 -15.37
N GLY A 122 20.82 -1.06 -14.81
CA GLY A 122 20.78 0.25 -15.49
C GLY A 122 20.47 1.39 -14.53
N ASN A 123 20.90 2.61 -14.88
CA ASN A 123 20.58 3.83 -14.13
C ASN A 123 19.16 4.28 -14.48
N TYR A 124 18.15 3.62 -13.91
CA TYR A 124 16.76 4.04 -14.06
C TYR A 124 16.38 4.99 -12.93
N ARG A 125 15.62 6.03 -13.27
CA ARG A 125 15.17 7.04 -12.32
C ARG A 125 13.67 7.25 -12.49
N LEU A 126 12.91 7.14 -11.40
CA LEU A 126 11.51 7.52 -11.38
C LEU A 126 11.38 8.92 -10.78
N GLN A 127 11.01 9.90 -11.60
CA GLN A 127 10.76 11.27 -11.16
C GLN A 127 9.25 11.54 -11.08
N ILE A 128 8.82 12.16 -9.99
CA ILE A 128 7.43 12.60 -9.81
C ILE A 128 7.38 14.06 -10.26
N GLU A 129 6.74 14.32 -11.39
CA GLU A 129 6.57 15.68 -11.94
C GLU A 129 5.46 16.44 -11.20
N ASN A 130 4.32 15.79 -10.99
CA ASN A 130 3.17 16.36 -10.28
C ASN A 130 2.51 15.29 -9.40
N ILE A 131 1.98 15.71 -8.26
CA ILE A 131 1.18 14.87 -7.37
C ILE A 131 -0.02 15.66 -6.88
N SER A 132 -1.21 15.06 -7.00
CA SER A 132 -2.46 15.65 -6.55
C SER A 132 -3.23 14.62 -5.71
N LEU A 133 -3.86 15.09 -4.64
CA LEU A 133 -4.71 14.27 -3.78
C LEU A 133 -6.18 14.68 -3.98
N PHE A 134 -7.00 13.75 -4.46
CA PHE A 134 -8.43 13.96 -4.64
C PHE A 134 -9.18 13.47 -3.41
N ILE A 135 -9.95 14.36 -2.78
CA ILE A 135 -10.77 14.04 -1.60
C ILE A 135 -12.23 14.29 -1.95
N ARG A 136 -13.10 13.31 -1.67
CA ARG A 136 -14.55 13.49 -1.80
C ARG A 136 -15.07 14.37 -0.67
N LYS A 137 -15.61 15.53 -1.01
CA LYS A 137 -16.33 16.43 -0.10
C LYS A 137 -17.84 16.29 -0.32
N CYS A 138 -18.62 16.40 0.75
CA CYS A 138 -20.08 16.47 0.71
C CYS A 138 -20.51 17.83 1.27
N ASP A 139 -21.31 18.58 0.50
CA ASP A 139 -21.91 19.81 0.97
C ASP A 139 -23.24 19.50 1.66
N VAL A 140 -23.42 20.03 2.87
CA VAL A 140 -24.57 19.79 3.74
C VAL A 140 -25.28 21.10 4.05
N SER A 141 -26.58 21.07 4.33
CA SER A 141 -27.33 22.27 4.67
C SER A 141 -26.88 22.87 6.00
N SER A 142 -27.03 24.19 6.15
CA SER A 142 -26.62 24.90 7.38
C SER A 142 -27.28 24.38 8.64
N SER A 143 -28.53 23.88 8.55
CA SER A 143 -29.24 23.27 9.68
C SER A 143 -28.55 22.01 10.20
N ILE A 144 -27.97 21.19 9.32
CA ILE A 144 -27.23 19.99 9.69
C ILE A 144 -25.89 20.34 10.31
N LEU A 145 -25.21 21.38 9.81
CA LEU A 145 -23.96 21.86 10.40
C LEU A 145 -24.14 22.32 11.84
N VAL A 146 -25.15 23.17 12.10
CA VAL A 146 -25.49 23.62 13.46
C VAL A 146 -25.90 22.44 14.34
N GLY A 147 -26.61 21.46 13.78
CA GLY A 147 -26.94 20.21 14.48
C GLY A 147 -25.69 19.43 14.89
N HIS A 148 -24.72 19.25 14.00
CA HIS A 148 -23.44 18.60 14.30
C HIS A 148 -22.66 19.36 15.37
N GLU A 149 -22.59 20.69 15.30
CA GLU A 149 -21.91 21.52 16.30
C GLU A 149 -22.48 21.29 17.71
N LYS A 150 -23.80 21.34 17.88
CA LYS A 150 -24.46 21.06 19.17
C LYS A 150 -24.20 19.66 19.72
N VAL A 151 -24.15 18.66 18.84
CA VAL A 151 -23.86 17.27 19.25
C VAL A 151 -22.38 17.10 19.64
N LEU A 152 -21.48 17.80 18.96
CA LEU A 152 -20.04 17.79 19.24
C LEU A 152 -19.67 18.47 20.57
N GLU A 153 -20.50 19.42 21.04
CA GLU A 153 -20.37 19.98 22.39
C GLU A 153 -20.64 18.93 23.49
N GLN A 154 -21.47 17.94 23.19
CA GLN A 154 -21.94 16.95 24.17
C GLN A 154 -21.23 15.59 24.05
N SER A 155 -20.73 15.26 22.85
CA SER A 155 -20.24 13.91 22.56
C SER A 155 -19.08 13.90 21.56
N LEU A 156 -18.21 12.91 21.70
CA LEU A 156 -17.10 12.67 20.78
C LEU A 156 -17.58 11.85 19.58
N VAL A 157 -17.02 12.16 18.41
CA VAL A 157 -17.30 11.39 17.21
C VAL A 157 -16.41 10.17 17.13
N GLN A 158 -17.05 9.02 16.96
CA GLN A 158 -16.41 7.73 16.85
C GLN A 158 -16.36 7.28 15.40
N MET A 159 -15.15 7.02 14.91
CA MET A 159 -14.90 6.50 13.56
C MET A 159 -14.20 5.15 13.68
N PRO A 160 -14.95 4.04 13.72
CA PRO A 160 -14.36 2.72 13.75
C PRO A 160 -13.75 2.39 12.39
N PHE A 161 -12.52 1.87 12.40
CA PHE A 161 -11.85 1.35 11.21
C PHE A 161 -10.98 0.14 11.60
N THR A 162 -10.76 -0.75 10.64
CA THR A 162 -9.87 -1.89 10.82
C THR A 162 -8.44 -1.45 10.56
N ARG A 163 -7.57 -1.67 11.55
CA ARG A 163 -6.14 -1.37 11.42
C ARG A 163 -5.42 -2.54 10.74
N ILE A 164 -4.61 -2.25 9.73
CA ILE A 164 -3.79 -3.26 9.06
C ILE A 164 -2.33 -2.92 9.35
N GLU A 165 -1.70 -3.67 10.25
CA GLU A 165 -0.32 -3.41 10.67
C GLU A 165 0.65 -4.34 9.95
N THR A 166 1.74 -3.79 9.41
CA THR A 166 2.81 -4.56 8.78
C THR A 166 3.99 -4.65 9.72
N LYS A 167 4.35 -5.87 10.14
CA LYS A 167 5.54 -6.15 10.95
C LYS A 167 6.54 -6.96 10.15
N THR A 168 7.81 -6.60 10.25
CA THR A 168 8.90 -7.28 9.57
C THR A 168 9.84 -7.87 10.61
N PHE A 169 10.25 -9.12 10.37
CA PHE A 169 11.17 -9.85 11.21
C PHE A 169 12.28 -10.41 10.34
N THR A 170 13.53 -10.19 10.74
CA THR A 170 14.70 -10.74 10.04
C THR A 170 15.03 -12.11 10.61
N LEU A 171 15.15 -13.11 9.73
CA LEU A 171 15.48 -14.48 10.10
C LEU A 171 16.84 -14.86 9.51
N SER A 172 17.66 -15.56 10.30
CA SER A 172 18.93 -16.13 9.82
C SER A 172 18.68 -17.36 8.94
N SER A 173 19.56 -17.60 7.97
CA SER A 173 19.49 -18.77 7.11
C SER A 173 19.71 -20.08 7.90
N GLY A 174 19.07 -21.16 7.46
CA GLY A 174 19.23 -22.51 8.05
C GLY A 174 18.40 -22.79 9.30
N LEU A 175 17.58 -21.84 9.75
CA LEU A 175 16.67 -22.04 10.88
C LEU A 175 15.51 -22.97 10.48
N LYS A 176 15.29 -24.03 11.27
CA LYS A 176 14.16 -24.96 11.08
C LYS A 176 12.89 -24.54 11.82
N SER A 177 13.06 -23.83 12.94
CA SER A 177 11.98 -23.32 13.76
C SER A 177 12.42 -22.03 14.43
N VAL A 178 11.50 -21.06 14.49
CA VAL A 178 11.71 -19.76 15.10
C VAL A 178 10.49 -19.40 15.92
N ILE A 179 10.71 -19.00 17.16
CA ILE A 179 9.70 -18.41 18.01
C ILE A 179 9.92 -16.90 17.99
N ILE A 180 8.91 -16.14 17.55
CA ILE A 180 8.93 -14.68 17.54
C ILE A 180 8.16 -14.21 18.77
N PRO A 181 8.83 -13.91 19.89
CA PRO A 181 8.15 -13.40 21.07
C PRO A 181 7.51 -12.05 20.75
N ASN A 182 6.32 -11.80 21.31
CA ASN A 182 5.64 -10.51 21.19
C ASN A 182 5.39 -10.07 19.74
N ALA A 183 5.17 -11.04 18.83
CA ALA A 183 4.86 -10.77 17.43
C ALA A 183 3.64 -9.85 17.29
N VAL A 184 2.66 -9.99 18.17
CA VAL A 184 1.51 -9.08 18.33
C VAL A 184 1.50 -8.58 19.76
N ASN A 185 1.35 -7.26 19.93
CA ASN A 185 1.22 -6.62 21.25
C ASN A 185 -0.14 -5.91 21.30
N GLY A 186 -0.92 -6.18 22.34
CA GLY A 186 -2.24 -5.57 22.50
C GLY A 186 -3.34 -6.35 21.78
N ILE A 187 -4.06 -5.68 20.87
CA ILE A 187 -5.24 -6.24 20.19
C ILE A 187 -4.81 -7.36 19.26
N LEU A 188 -5.40 -8.55 19.43
CA LEU A 188 -5.16 -9.70 18.55
C LEU A 188 -5.81 -9.45 17.19
N PRO A 189 -5.09 -9.64 16.07
CA PRO A 189 -5.68 -9.50 14.74
C PRO A 189 -6.68 -10.63 14.47
N SER A 190 -7.73 -10.30 13.72
CA SER A 190 -8.68 -11.30 13.21
C SER A 190 -8.12 -12.09 12.02
N GLN A 191 -7.08 -11.58 11.35
CA GLN A 191 -6.44 -12.22 10.20
C GLN A 191 -4.95 -11.93 10.20
N MET A 192 -4.14 -12.95 9.89
CA MET A 192 -2.69 -12.82 9.75
C MET A 192 -2.26 -13.24 8.34
N ILE A 193 -1.37 -12.48 7.73
CA ILE A 193 -0.76 -12.82 6.45
C ILE A 193 0.75 -12.89 6.66
N LEU A 194 1.35 -14.00 6.26
CA LEU A 194 2.78 -14.21 6.38
C LEU A 194 3.41 -14.21 4.98
N GLY A 195 4.43 -13.38 4.81
CA GLY A 195 5.24 -13.32 3.60
C GLY A 195 6.70 -13.57 3.95
N LEU A 196 7.36 -14.40 3.16
CA LEU A 196 8.79 -14.66 3.25
C LEU A 196 9.46 -14.04 2.03
N VAL A 197 10.46 -13.20 2.27
CA VAL A 197 11.26 -12.57 1.23
C VAL A 197 12.72 -12.61 1.65
N SER A 198 13.62 -12.75 0.67
CA SER A 198 15.04 -12.62 0.93
C SER A 198 15.36 -11.22 1.47
N ASN A 199 16.33 -11.11 2.38
CA ASN A 199 16.71 -9.80 2.92
C ASN A 199 17.22 -8.85 1.81
N SER A 200 17.85 -9.39 0.78
CA SER A 200 18.29 -8.63 -0.38
C SER A 200 17.09 -8.01 -1.11
N ALA A 201 16.06 -8.78 -1.42
CA ALA A 201 14.87 -8.25 -2.10
C ALA A 201 13.98 -7.38 -1.22
N PHE A 202 13.96 -7.60 0.09
CA PHE A 202 13.33 -6.67 1.02
C PHE A 202 13.91 -5.26 0.90
N ASN A 203 15.22 -5.17 0.65
CA ASN A 203 15.95 -3.91 0.49
C ASN A 203 16.02 -3.41 -0.96
N GLY A 204 15.36 -4.10 -1.90
CA GLY A 204 15.28 -3.71 -3.31
C GLY A 204 16.27 -4.39 -4.27
N ASP A 205 16.91 -5.49 -3.85
CA ASP A 205 17.77 -6.30 -4.74
C ASP A 205 16.96 -7.39 -5.48
N PHE A 206 17.22 -7.51 -6.78
CA PHE A 206 16.26 -7.97 -7.79
C PHE A 206 16.18 -9.48 -8.00
N GLN A 207 16.98 -10.28 -7.29
CA GLN A 207 17.12 -11.69 -7.64
C GLN A 207 16.07 -12.63 -7.00
N LYS A 208 15.27 -12.20 -6.02
CA LYS A 208 14.38 -13.12 -5.25
C LYS A 208 13.17 -12.44 -4.60
N ILE A 209 11.99 -12.48 -5.21
CA ILE A 209 10.77 -11.81 -4.75
C ILE A 209 9.93 -12.69 -3.80
N LEU A 210 9.03 -12.04 -3.06
CA LEU A 210 8.21 -12.48 -1.93
C LEU A 210 7.36 -13.74 -2.24
N SER A 211 7.51 -14.79 -1.44
CA SER A 211 6.55 -15.90 -1.35
C SER A 211 5.53 -15.60 -0.25
N ILE A 212 4.24 -15.53 -0.60
CA ILE A 212 3.14 -15.27 0.35
C ILE A 212 2.39 -16.56 0.63
N SER A 213 2.30 -16.94 1.91
CA SER A 213 1.45 -18.03 2.36
C SER A 213 0.33 -17.46 3.23
N ARG A 214 -0.93 -17.74 2.87
CA ARG A 214 -2.10 -17.29 3.63
C ARG A 214 -2.39 -18.30 4.74
N ILE A 215 -2.40 -17.83 5.99
CA ILE A 215 -2.92 -18.59 7.13
C ILE A 215 -4.16 -17.86 7.63
N ILE A 216 -5.33 -18.48 7.52
CA ILE A 216 -6.55 -18.00 8.16
C ILE A 216 -6.55 -18.63 9.56
N ILE A 217 -6.56 -17.81 10.60
CA ILE A 217 -6.77 -18.24 12.00
C ILE A 217 -8.27 -18.13 12.28
#